data_AF-A0A8T7HB62-F1
#
_entry.id   AF-A0A8T7HB62-F1
#
_cell.length_a   1.000
_cell.length_b   1.000
_cell.length_c   1.000
_cell.angle_alpha   90.00
_cell.angle_beta   90.00
_cell.angle_gamma   90.00
#
_symmetry.space_group_name_H-M   'P 1'
#
loop_
_entity.id
_entity.type
_entity.pdbx_description
1 polymer ?
#
loop_
_entity_poly.entity_id
_entity_poly.type
_entity_poly.pdbx_seq_one_letter_code
_entity_poly.pdbx_strand_id
1 'polypeptide(L)'
;MSYKHIKSEFVKSIIKKTKWKDSLYIDDLMSIEQLALGERFGNMTSYMYWGWPRKYKKEWEAIWMELNPKQYKESQEYKKAEKERERKEREHLKREERLELEKAQVSWKKMGGLR
;
A
#
# COMPACT_ATOMS: atom_id res chain seq x y z
N MET A 1 14.12 22.40 7.54
CA MET A 1 12.86 22.70 6.83
C MET A 1 12.07 23.73 7.64
N SER A 2 11.27 24.59 7.00
CA SER A 2 10.48 25.60 7.72
C SER A 2 9.04 25.11 7.90
N TYR A 3 8.60 25.01 9.15
CA TYR A 3 7.21 24.66 9.53
C TYR A 3 6.14 25.60 8.97
N LYS A 4 6.54 26.75 8.41
CA LYS A 4 5.63 27.80 7.91
C LYS A 4 4.93 27.44 6.60
N HIS A 5 5.37 26.41 5.88
CA HIS A 5 4.84 26.07 4.55
C HIS A 5 3.97 24.81 4.51
N ILE A 6 3.62 24.27 5.68
CA ILE A 6 2.79 23.08 5.80
C ILE A 6 1.35 23.40 5.38
N LYS A 7 0.83 22.69 4.38
CA LYS A 7 -0.50 22.81 3.79
C LYS A 7 -1.50 21.82 4.38
N SER A 8 -1.06 20.63 4.79
CA SER A 8 -1.97 19.62 5.37
C SER A 8 -2.44 20.06 6.76
N GLU A 9 -3.75 20.09 6.97
CA GLU A 9 -4.33 20.34 8.29
C GLU A 9 -4.06 19.17 9.24
N PHE A 10 -4.04 17.94 8.70
CA PHE A 10 -3.59 16.77 9.44
C PHE A 10 -2.18 16.99 10.04
N VAL A 11 -1.19 17.34 9.22
CA VAL A 11 0.19 17.54 9.70
C VAL A 11 0.27 18.67 10.73
N LYS A 12 -0.41 19.81 10.48
CA LYS A 12 -0.48 20.90 11.46
C LYS A 12 -1.04 20.45 12.80
N SER A 13 -2.10 19.63 12.78
CA SER A 13 -2.73 19.12 13.99
C SER A 13 -1.83 18.19 14.79
N ILE A 14 -1.01 17.39 14.10
CA ILE A 14 -0.05 16.47 14.73
C ILE A 14 1.10 17.27 15.35
N ILE A 15 1.68 18.23 14.62
CA ILE A 15 2.77 19.07 15.13
C ILE A 15 2.40 19.77 16.44
N LYS A 16 1.17 20.29 16.53
CA LYS A 16 0.66 20.95 17.74
C LYS A 16 0.56 20.00 18.95
N LYS A 17 0.39 18.70 18.73
CA LYS A 17 0.18 17.68 19.78
C LYS A 17 1.46 16.92 20.13
N THR A 18 2.44 16.91 19.24
CA THR A 18 3.66 16.11 19.37
C THR A 18 4.71 16.83 20.23
N LYS A 19 5.41 16.07 21.08
CA LYS A 19 6.48 16.61 21.94
C LYS A 19 7.76 16.77 21.13
N TRP A 20 8.62 17.72 21.54
CA TRP A 20 9.91 17.99 20.89
C TRP A 20 10.84 16.78 20.73
N LYS A 21 10.75 15.79 21.63
CA LYS A 21 11.52 14.54 21.55
C LYS A 21 11.21 13.69 20.31
N ASP A 22 10.05 13.92 19.69
CA ASP A 22 9.56 13.18 18.53
C ASP A 22 9.76 14.00 17.24
N SER A 23 10.81 14.85 17.19
CA SER A 23 11.10 15.74 16.05
C SER A 23 11.28 14.98 14.74
N LEU A 24 11.93 13.82 14.76
CA LEU A 24 12.12 12.96 13.58
C LEU A 24 10.79 12.50 12.98
N TYR A 25 9.79 12.25 13.82
CA TYR A 25 8.46 11.89 13.34
C TYR A 25 7.81 13.06 12.61
N ILE A 26 7.95 14.28 13.13
CA ILE A 26 7.45 15.48 12.46
C ILE A 26 8.19 15.72 11.13
N ASP A 27 9.52 15.56 11.10
CA ASP A 27 10.30 15.70 9.86
C ASP A 27 9.87 14.69 8.79
N ASP A 28 9.60 13.44 9.20
CA ASP A 28 9.04 12.41 8.32
C ASP A 28 7.66 12.85 7.77
N LEU A 29 6.77 13.41 8.60
CA LEU A 29 5.45 13.90 8.14
C LEU A 29 5.56 15.07 7.16
N MET A 30 6.46 16.01 7.43
CA MET A 30 6.71 17.14 6.52
C MET A 30 7.21 16.64 5.17
N SER A 31 8.08 15.64 5.18
CA SER A 31 8.61 15.08 3.95
C SER A 31 7.56 14.29 3.17
N ILE A 32 6.65 13.56 3.86
CA ILE A 32 5.48 12.92 3.24
C ILE A 32 4.59 13.96 2.57
N GLU A 33 4.34 15.09 3.23
CA GLU A 33 3.57 16.18 2.66
C GLU A 33 4.21 16.75 1.39
N GLN A 34 5.52 17.02 1.42
CA GLN A 34 6.25 17.53 0.26
C GLN A 34 6.18 16.56 -0.92
N LEU A 35 6.31 15.25 -0.67
CA LEU A 35 6.08 14.24 -1.70
C LEU A 35 4.66 14.29 -2.26
N ALA A 36 3.64 14.45 -1.41
CA ALA A 36 2.27 14.60 -1.87
C ALA A 36 2.12 15.87 -2.73
N LEU A 37 2.79 16.97 -2.40
CA LEU A 37 2.80 18.19 -3.22
C LEU A 37 3.60 18.04 -4.54
N GLY A 38 4.23 16.89 -4.78
CA GLY A 38 4.97 16.59 -6.01
C GLY A 38 6.45 16.98 -5.97
N GLU A 39 6.97 17.36 -4.80
CA GLU A 39 8.41 17.62 -4.64
C GLU A 39 9.22 16.33 -4.80
N ARG A 40 10.43 16.47 -5.36
CA ARG A 40 11.34 15.34 -5.62
C ARG A 40 12.62 15.51 -4.82
N PHE A 41 13.01 14.45 -4.13
CA PHE A 41 14.24 14.32 -3.34
C PHE A 41 15.31 13.51 -4.07
N GLY A 42 15.40 13.67 -5.40
CA GLY A 42 16.29 12.88 -6.25
C GLY A 42 16.04 11.37 -6.15
N ASN A 43 17.11 10.58 -6.03
CA ASN A 43 17.05 9.11 -5.94
C ASN A 43 16.31 8.60 -4.69
N MET A 44 16.23 9.43 -3.63
CA MET A 44 15.58 9.06 -2.38
C MET A 44 14.05 9.10 -2.49
N THR A 45 13.51 9.84 -3.47
CA THR A 45 12.06 9.97 -3.72
C THR A 45 11.40 8.61 -3.86
N SER A 46 11.97 7.71 -4.68
CA SER A 46 11.39 6.37 -4.89
C SER A 46 11.42 5.55 -3.61
N TYR A 47 12.53 5.58 -2.87
CA TYR A 47 12.63 4.87 -1.59
C TYR A 47 11.58 5.35 -0.58
N MET A 48 11.43 6.66 -0.45
CA MET A 48 10.44 7.27 0.43
C MET A 48 9.01 6.93 0.00
N TYR A 49 8.72 7.00 -1.30
CA TYR A 49 7.42 6.69 -1.87
C TYR A 49 6.99 5.24 -1.61
N TRP A 50 7.92 4.29 -1.59
CA TRP A 50 7.61 2.88 -1.29
C TRP A 50 7.70 2.54 0.21
N GLY A 51 8.56 3.22 0.96
CA GLY A 51 8.83 2.95 2.37
C GLY A 51 7.83 3.58 3.34
N TRP A 52 7.50 4.86 3.16
CA TRP A 52 6.63 5.59 4.08
C TRP A 52 5.17 5.12 4.11
N PRO A 53 4.54 4.68 3.01
CA PRO A 53 3.20 4.09 3.10
C PRO A 53 3.15 2.83 3.99
N ARG A 54 4.30 2.15 4.18
CA ARG A 54 4.41 0.98 5.08
C ARG A 54 4.62 1.40 6.54
N LYS A 55 5.47 2.41 6.77
CA LYS A 55 5.83 2.89 8.11
C LYS A 55 4.75 3.80 8.73
N TYR A 56 4.16 4.67 7.93
CA TYR A 56 3.23 5.73 8.33
C TYR A 56 1.93 5.66 7.53
N LYS A 57 1.30 4.48 7.56
CA LYS A 57 0.16 4.20 6.69
C LYS A 57 -0.99 5.19 6.88
N LYS A 58 -1.37 5.49 8.12
CA LYS A 58 -2.53 6.34 8.44
C LYS A 58 -2.25 7.80 8.05
N GLU A 59 -1.05 8.26 8.35
CA GLU A 59 -0.58 9.60 8.09
C GLU A 59 -0.45 9.83 6.58
N TRP A 60 0.12 8.87 5.86
CA TRP A 60 0.17 8.87 4.39
C TRP A 60 -1.23 8.98 3.79
N GLU A 61 -2.17 8.12 4.20
CA GLU A 61 -3.54 8.16 3.69
C GLU A 61 -4.24 9.48 4.00
N ALA A 62 -4.08 10.03 5.21
CA ALA A 62 -4.67 11.31 5.59
C ALA A 62 -4.12 12.48 4.76
N ILE A 63 -2.80 12.57 4.61
CA ILE A 63 -2.12 13.64 3.86
C ILE A 63 -2.50 13.57 2.37
N TRP A 64 -2.48 12.38 1.77
CA TRP A 64 -2.83 12.21 0.34
C TRP A 64 -4.31 12.45 0.06
N MET A 65 -5.19 12.11 1.00
CA MET A 65 -6.62 12.41 0.89
C MET A 65 -6.90 13.90 0.98
N GLU A 66 -6.19 14.64 1.84
CA GLU A 66 -6.33 16.10 1.95
C GLU A 66 -5.76 16.83 0.71
N LEU A 67 -4.55 16.46 0.29
CA LEU A 67 -3.80 17.23 -0.71
C LEU A 67 -4.03 16.78 -2.15
N ASN A 68 -4.27 15.49 -2.38
CA ASN A 68 -4.50 14.91 -3.71
C ASN A 68 -5.67 13.92 -3.72
N PRO A 69 -6.90 14.37 -3.41
CA PRO A 69 -8.05 13.48 -3.26
C PRO A 69 -8.37 12.67 -4.53
N LYS A 70 -8.14 13.25 -5.72
CA LYS A 70 -8.36 12.55 -7.02
C LYS A 70 -7.38 11.40 -7.20
N GLN A 71 -6.08 11.66 -7.10
CA GLN A 71 -5.04 10.63 -7.22
C GLN A 71 -5.17 9.57 -6.12
N TYR A 72 -5.54 9.98 -4.90
CA TYR A 72 -5.80 9.04 -3.81
C TYR A 72 -6.96 8.10 -4.17
N LYS A 73 -8.08 8.63 -4.66
CA LYS A 73 -9.24 7.84 -5.09
C LYS A 73 -8.86 6.85 -6.21
N GLU A 74 -8.16 7.32 -7.23
CA GLU A 74 -7.67 6.48 -8.33
C GLU A 74 -6.75 5.36 -7.81
N SER A 75 -5.84 5.67 -6.88
CA SER A 75 -4.95 4.67 -6.28
C SER A 75 -5.71 3.60 -5.49
N GLN A 76 -6.81 3.97 -4.83
CA GLN A 76 -7.65 3.03 -4.08
C GLN A 76 -8.46 2.15 -5.02
N GLU A 77 -8.97 2.70 -6.12
CA GLU A 77 -9.67 1.93 -7.16
C GLU A 77 -8.73 0.94 -7.83
N TYR A 78 -7.51 1.36 -8.17
CA TYR A 78 -6.48 0.48 -8.71
C TYR A 78 -6.15 -0.67 -7.75
N LYS A 79 -5.90 -0.37 -6.46
CA LYS A 79 -5.64 -1.39 -5.43
C LYS A 79 -6.79 -2.38 -5.27
N LYS A 80 -8.04 -1.92 -5.38
CA LYS A 80 -9.21 -2.81 -5.35
C LYS A 80 -9.25 -3.73 -6.57
N ALA A 81 -9.03 -3.18 -7.76
CA ALA A 81 -9.00 -3.95 -8.99
C ALA A 81 -7.86 -4.98 -9.02
N GLU A 82 -6.70 -4.65 -8.46
CA GLU A 82 -5.56 -5.56 -8.35
C GLU A 82 -5.84 -6.71 -7.37
N LYS A 83 -6.39 -6.41 -6.19
CA LYS A 83 -6.84 -7.45 -5.23
C LYS A 83 -7.88 -8.39 -5.84
N GLU A 84 -8.80 -7.85 -6.64
CA GLU A 84 -9.79 -8.67 -7.32
C GLU A 84 -9.16 -9.58 -8.38
N ARG A 85 -8.16 -9.09 -9.12
CA ARG A 85 -7.38 -9.90 -10.07
C ARG A 85 -6.62 -11.01 -9.36
N GLU A 86 -5.89 -10.70 -8.29
CA GLU A 86 -5.19 -11.70 -7.50
C GLU A 86 -6.14 -12.77 -6.93
N ARG A 87 -7.33 -12.36 -6.50
CA ARG A 87 -8.34 -13.31 -5.99
C ARG A 87 -8.77 -14.29 -7.09
N LYS A 88 -9.12 -13.78 -8.27
CA LYS A 88 -9.53 -14.61 -9.42
C LYS A 88 -8.42 -15.55 -9.86
N GLU A 89 -7.18 -15.09 -9.87
CA GLU A 89 -6.02 -15.91 -10.23
C GLU A 89 -5.80 -17.04 -9.22
N ARG A 90 -5.87 -16.75 -7.91
CA ARG A 90 -5.79 -17.80 -6.87
C ARG A 90 -6.92 -18.81 -6.96
N GLU A 91 -8.14 -18.36 -7.28
CA GLU A 91 -9.28 -19.26 -7.49
C GLU A 91 -9.09 -20.13 -8.73
N HIS A 92 -8.54 -19.58 -9.81
CA HIS A 92 -8.19 -20.34 -11.01
C HIS A 92 -7.16 -21.43 -10.72
N LEU A 93 -6.05 -21.06 -10.08
CA LEU A 93 -4.98 -22.01 -9.72
C LEU A 93 -5.49 -23.13 -8.83
N LYS A 94 -6.28 -22.82 -7.80
CA LYS A 94 -6.91 -23.84 -6.94
C LYS A 94 -7.82 -24.79 -7.72
N ARG A 95 -8.53 -24.27 -8.72
CA ARG A 95 -9.41 -25.08 -9.57
C ARG A 95 -8.60 -26.02 -10.46
N GLU A 96 -7.50 -25.54 -11.03
CA GLU A 96 -6.58 -26.34 -11.84
C GLU A 96 -5.92 -27.45 -11.00
N GLU A 97 -5.38 -27.11 -9.82
CA GLU A 97 -4.81 -28.08 -8.88
C GLU A 97 -5.83 -29.17 -8.51
N ARG A 98 -7.08 -28.78 -8.26
CA ARG A 98 -8.14 -29.74 -7.96
C ARG A 98 -8.43 -30.68 -9.14
N LEU A 99 -8.48 -30.15 -10.36
CA LEU A 99 -8.71 -30.95 -11.56
C LEU A 99 -7.54 -31.89 -11.84
N GLU A 100 -6.31 -31.46 -11.59
CA GLU A 100 -5.12 -32.32 -11.69
C GLU A 100 -5.13 -33.42 -10.64
N LEU A 101 -5.47 -33.11 -9.39
CA LEU A 101 -5.62 -34.10 -8.33
C LEU A 101 -6.73 -35.13 -8.66
N GLU A 102 -7.87 -34.67 -9.17
CA GLU A 102 -8.96 -35.56 -9.60
C GLU A 102 -8.51 -36.48 -10.75
N LYS A 103 -7.81 -35.93 -11.76
CA LYS A 103 -7.24 -36.73 -12.86
C LYS A 103 -6.19 -37.74 -12.35
N ALA A 104 -5.32 -37.33 -11.44
CA ALA A 104 -4.31 -38.17 -10.84
C ALA A 104 -4.94 -39.32 -10.02
N GLN A 105 -5.98 -39.02 -9.23
CA GLN A 105 -6.73 -40.04 -8.49
C GLN A 105 -7.42 -41.05 -9.42
N VAL A 106 -8.01 -40.58 -10.52
CA VAL A 106 -8.62 -41.48 -11.52
C VAL A 106 -7.58 -42.37 -12.17
N SER A 107 -6.43 -41.83 -12.55
CA SER A 107 -5.31 -42.59 -13.12
C SER A 107 -4.73 -43.60 -12.11
N TRP A 108 -4.57 -43.23 -10.84
CA TRP A 108 -4.11 -44.11 -9.76
C TRP A 108 -5.05 -45.31 -9.56
N LYS A 109 -6.36 -45.06 -9.52
CA LYS A 109 -7.37 -46.13 -9.43
C LYS A 109 -7.33 -47.06 -10.64
N LYS A 110 -7.13 -46.54 -11.86
CA LYS A 110 -7.01 -47.35 -13.08
C LYS A 110 -5.77 -48.25 -13.09
N MET A 111 -4.67 -47.81 -12.47
CA MET A 111 -3.43 -48.59 -12.36
C MET A 111 -3.46 -49.64 -11.22
N GLY A 112 -4.61 -49.88 -10.59
CA GLY A 112 -4.76 -50.89 -9.55
C GLY A 112 -4.38 -50.41 -8.15
N GLY A 113 -4.29 -49.09 -7.93
CA GLY A 113 -4.10 -48.52 -6.60
C GLY A 113 -5.23 -48.94 -5.66
N LEU A 114 -4.90 -49.79 -4.67
CA LEU A 114 -5.82 -50.27 -3.64
C LEU A 114 -6.35 -49.12 -2.78
N ARG A 115 -7.59 -49.31 -2.32
CA ARG A 115 -8.43 -48.36 -1.58
C ARG A 115 -7.92 -48.11 -0.16
#